data_AF-A0A529N9W4-F1
#
_entry.id   AF-A0A529N9W4-F1
#
_cell.length_a   1.000
_cell.length_b   1.000
_cell.length_c   1.000
_cell.angle_alpha   90.00
_cell.angle_beta   90.00
_cell.angle_gamma   90.00
#
_symmetry.space_group_name_H-M   'P 1'
#
loop_
_entity.id
_entity.type
_entity.pdbx_description
1 polymer ?
#
loop_
_entity_poly.entity_id
_entity_poly.type
_entity_poly.pdbx_seq_one_letter_code
_entity_poly.pdbx_strand_id
1 'polypeptide(L)'
;NYRHAYHAGNFADVVKHVVLTRLLDYLKQKDKAFRVIDTHAGIGRYDLSSVEAQKTGEWLGGIGRLVDAHLDAKVTALLAPYLEAVRALNPEG
;
A
#
# COMPACT_ATOMS: atom_id res chain seq x y z
N ASN A 1 16.65 -11.99 11.91
CA ASN A 1 16.70 -10.99 10.82
C ASN A 1 15.30 -10.72 10.31
N TYR A 2 14.78 -9.51 10.51
CA TYR A 2 13.48 -9.10 9.98
C TYR A 2 13.60 -8.88 8.47
N ARG A 3 12.66 -9.42 7.68
CA ARG A 3 12.55 -9.15 6.23
C ARG A 3 11.10 -8.81 5.93
N HIS A 4 10.87 -7.61 5.39
CA HIS A 4 9.52 -7.12 5.14
C HIS A 4 8.76 -7.94 4.08
N ALA A 5 9.47 -8.70 3.23
CA ALA A 5 8.86 -9.60 2.24
C ALA A 5 7.89 -10.64 2.86
N TYR A 6 8.08 -11.05 4.11
CA TYR A 6 7.17 -11.96 4.81
C TYR A 6 5.87 -11.27 5.30
N HIS A 7 5.80 -9.95 5.24
CA HIS A 7 4.72 -9.15 5.82
C HIS A 7 4.11 -8.15 4.81
N ALA A 8 4.68 -8.09 3.60
CA ALA A 8 4.31 -7.10 2.60
C ALA A 8 2.82 -7.22 2.27
N GLY A 9 2.12 -6.08 2.32
CA GLY A 9 0.69 -6.01 2.00
C GLY A 9 -0.24 -6.52 3.11
N ASN A 10 0.26 -6.81 4.31
CA ASN A 10 -0.60 -7.12 5.45
C ASN A 10 -1.46 -5.93 5.90
N PHE A 11 -2.31 -6.11 6.92
CA PHE A 11 -3.20 -5.04 7.40
C PHE A 11 -2.45 -3.81 7.92
N ALA A 12 -1.25 -3.98 8.49
CA ALA A 12 -0.45 -2.87 9.00
C ALA A 12 0.09 -2.02 7.83
N ASP A 13 0.53 -2.66 6.76
CA ASP A 13 0.90 -1.99 5.51
C ASP A 13 -0.29 -1.24 4.89
N VAL A 14 -1.48 -1.83 4.90
CA VAL A 14 -2.69 -1.13 4.42
C VAL A 14 -2.92 0.15 5.21
N VAL A 15 -2.95 0.10 6.55
CA VAL A 15 -3.16 1.29 7.38
C VAL A 15 -2.07 2.34 7.13
N LYS A 16 -0.79 1.92 7.15
CA LYS A 16 0.37 2.79 6.92
C LYS A 16 0.29 3.51 5.58
N HIS A 17 0.04 2.77 4.48
CA HIS A 17 0.07 3.35 3.13
C HIS A 17 -1.17 4.17 2.79
N VAL A 18 -2.34 3.85 3.37
CA VAL A 18 -3.53 4.71 3.27
C VAL A 18 -3.28 6.05 3.94
N VAL A 19 -2.70 6.07 5.14
CA VAL A 19 -2.34 7.32 5.83
C VAL A 19 -1.28 8.08 5.04
N LEU A 20 -0.23 7.41 4.56
CA LEU A 20 0.84 8.04 3.80
C LEU A 20 0.31 8.74 2.54
N THR A 21 -0.47 8.03 1.71
CA THR A 21 -1.01 8.59 0.46
C THR A 21 -1.93 9.79 0.72
N ARG A 22 -2.71 9.77 1.80
CA ARG A 22 -3.51 10.92 2.23
C ARG A 22 -2.67 12.13 2.63
N LEU A 23 -1.60 11.91 3.38
CA LEU A 23 -0.66 12.97 3.74
C LEU A 23 -0.01 13.57 2.50
N LEU A 24 0.40 12.74 1.54
CA LEU A 24 0.99 13.20 0.29
C LEU A 24 0.00 14.04 -0.52
N ASP A 25 -1.25 13.59 -0.68
CA ASP A 25 -2.26 14.36 -1.41
C ASP A 25 -2.64 15.66 -0.71
N TYR A 26 -2.66 15.68 0.63
CA TYR A 26 -2.84 16.90 1.39
C TYR A 26 -1.68 17.89 1.17
N LEU A 27 -0.43 17.43 1.24
CA LEU A 27 0.74 18.28 1.02
C LEU A 27 0.80 18.87 -0.39
N LYS A 28 0.32 18.14 -1.41
CA LYS A 28 0.21 18.61 -2.80
C LYS A 28 -0.78 19.75 -3.00
N GLN A 29 -1.70 20.02 -2.06
CA GLN A 29 -2.68 21.12 -2.19
C GLN A 29 -2.01 22.50 -2.21
N LYS A 30 -0.80 22.61 -1.66
CA LYS A 30 -0.02 23.83 -1.71
C LYS A 30 0.90 23.79 -2.91
N ASP A 31 0.88 24.86 -3.71
CA ASP A 31 1.82 25.07 -4.82
C ASP A 31 3.22 25.45 -4.30
N LYS A 32 3.84 24.54 -3.52
CA LYS A 32 5.22 24.60 -3.06
C LYS A 32 5.76 23.17 -2.96
N ALA A 33 7.01 22.99 -3.35
CA ALA A 33 7.69 21.71 -3.22
C ALA A 33 7.76 21.24 -1.75
N PHE A 34 7.68 19.92 -1.56
CA PHE A 34 7.95 19.24 -0.30
C PHE A 34 8.87 18.05 -0.52
N ARG A 35 9.49 17.55 0.55
CA ARG A 35 10.36 16.36 0.52
C ARG A 35 9.76 15.25 1.36
N VAL A 36 9.89 14.02 0.86
CA VAL A 36 9.58 12.80 1.61
C VAL A 36 10.91 12.18 2.03
N ILE A 37 11.05 11.89 3.32
CA ILE A 37 12.22 11.22 3.88
C ILE A 37 11.72 9.93 4.52
N ASP A 38 12.15 8.79 4.01
CA ASP A 38 11.82 7.47 4.54
C ASP A 38 13.07 6.86 5.19
N THR A 39 13.04 6.75 6.52
CA THR A 39 14.18 6.26 7.30
C THR A 39 14.36 4.75 7.20
N HIS A 40 13.31 4.01 6.80
CA HIS A 40 13.29 2.55 6.76
C HIS A 40 12.55 2.06 5.49
N ALA A 41 12.98 2.56 4.33
CA ALA A 41 12.28 2.39 3.04
C ALA A 41 12.16 0.94 2.52
N GLY A 42 12.97 0.02 3.06
CA GLY A 42 13.05 -1.35 2.54
C GLY A 42 13.54 -1.39 1.08
N ILE A 43 13.02 -2.33 0.29
CA ILE A 43 13.41 -2.53 -1.13
C ILE A 43 12.45 -1.85 -2.12
N GLY A 44 11.49 -1.06 -1.65
CA GLY A 44 10.50 -0.37 -2.46
C GLY A 44 9.31 -1.22 -2.90
N ARG A 45 9.53 -2.35 -3.59
CA ARG A 45 8.46 -3.25 -4.06
C ARG A 45 8.69 -4.69 -3.62
N TYR A 46 7.60 -5.41 -3.38
CA TYR A 46 7.62 -6.80 -2.94
C TYR A 46 6.73 -7.62 -3.85
N ASP A 47 7.27 -8.73 -4.35
CA ASP A 47 6.53 -9.71 -5.13
C ASP A 47 5.71 -10.59 -4.19
N LEU A 48 4.37 -10.49 -4.27
CA LEU A 48 3.47 -11.27 -3.44
C LEU A 48 3.39 -12.75 -3.87
N SER A 49 3.92 -13.12 -5.05
CA SER A 49 4.09 -14.50 -5.49
C SER A 49 5.38 -15.15 -4.98
N SER A 50 6.28 -14.38 -4.34
CA SER A 50 7.54 -14.87 -3.80
C SER A 50 7.37 -15.92 -2.69
N VAL A 51 8.38 -16.77 -2.52
CA VAL A 51 8.42 -17.81 -1.47
C VAL A 51 8.20 -17.20 -0.08
N GLU A 52 8.79 -16.04 0.21
CA GLU A 52 8.64 -15.36 1.49
C GLU A 52 7.20 -14.90 1.75
N ALA A 53 6.56 -14.25 0.78
CA ALA A 53 5.18 -13.78 0.91
C ALA A 53 4.19 -14.94 1.01
N GLN A 54 4.42 -16.02 0.25
CA GLN A 54 3.59 -17.22 0.25
C GLN A 54 3.73 -18.03 1.54
N LYS A 55 4.87 -17.95 2.23
CA LYS A 55 5.09 -18.67 3.50
C LYS A 55 4.15 -18.21 4.61
N THR A 56 3.81 -16.92 4.65
CA THR A 56 2.94 -16.34 5.69
C THR A 56 1.54 -16.03 5.17
N GLY A 57 1.41 -15.63 3.90
CA GLY A 57 0.14 -15.27 3.29
C GLY A 57 -0.52 -14.03 3.92
N GLU A 58 0.21 -13.20 4.67
CA GLU A 58 -0.41 -12.09 5.42
C GLU A 58 -1.13 -11.07 4.52
N TRP A 59 -0.66 -10.92 3.28
CA TRP A 59 -1.27 -10.05 2.28
C TRP A 59 -2.73 -10.43 1.94
N LEU A 60 -3.09 -11.72 2.06
CA LEU A 60 -4.46 -12.21 1.85
C LEU A 60 -5.45 -11.62 2.85
N GLY A 61 -4.99 -11.31 4.07
CA GLY A 61 -5.77 -10.64 5.11
C GLY A 61 -5.71 -9.11 5.04
N GLY A 62 -4.76 -8.56 4.27
CA GLY A 62 -4.55 -7.13 4.08
C GLY A 62 -5.02 -6.68 2.70
N ILE A 63 -4.08 -6.29 1.84
CA ILE A 63 -4.36 -5.73 0.50
C ILE A 63 -5.18 -6.67 -0.37
N GLY A 64 -4.99 -7.99 -0.26
CA GLY A 64 -5.78 -8.97 -1.01
C GLY A 64 -7.28 -8.88 -0.75
N ARG A 65 -7.71 -8.39 0.42
CA ARG A 65 -9.13 -8.15 0.71
C ARG A 65 -9.68 -6.86 0.09
N LEU A 66 -8.83 -5.94 -0.35
CA LEU A 66 -9.24 -4.59 -0.76
C LEU A 66 -9.19 -4.35 -2.27
N VAL A 67 -8.32 -5.04 -3.01
CA VAL A 67 -8.12 -4.79 -4.45
C VAL A 67 -9.42 -4.86 -5.24
N ASP A 68 -10.27 -5.85 -4.92
CA ASP A 68 -11.56 -6.13 -5.57
C ASP A 68 -12.78 -5.97 -4.63
N ALA A 69 -12.61 -5.29 -3.50
CA ALA A 69 -13.71 -5.09 -2.56
C ALA A 69 -14.77 -4.13 -3.10
N HIS A 70 -16.03 -4.50 -2.93
CA HIS A 70 -17.15 -3.57 -3.10
C HIS A 70 -17.33 -2.79 -1.79
N LEU A 71 -16.88 -1.53 -1.79
CA LEU A 71 -16.85 -0.67 -0.62
C LEU A 71 -17.86 0.47 -0.74
N ASP A 72 -18.33 0.97 0.41
CA ASP A 72 -19.10 2.22 0.46
C ASP A 72 -18.34 3.36 -0.25
N ALA A 73 -19.08 4.34 -0.79
CA ALA A 73 -18.52 5.44 -1.55
C ALA A 73 -17.51 6.26 -0.74
N LYS A 74 -17.75 6.51 0.56
CA LYS A 74 -16.82 7.27 1.41
C LYS A 74 -15.54 6.48 1.66
N VAL A 75 -15.65 5.18 1.86
CA VAL A 75 -14.49 4.29 2.06
C VAL A 75 -13.67 4.20 0.77
N THR A 76 -14.33 4.02 -0.38
CA THR A 76 -13.68 4.04 -1.70
C THR A 76 -12.94 5.36 -1.92
N ALA A 77 -13.60 6.48 -1.65
CA ALA A 77 -13.00 7.80 -1.77
C ALA A 77 -11.80 8.00 -0.83
N LEU A 78 -11.77 7.36 0.36
CA LEU A 78 -10.66 7.37 1.32
C LEU A 78 -9.50 6.44 0.91
N LEU A 79 -9.77 5.34 0.22
CA LEU A 79 -8.74 4.39 -0.19
C LEU A 79 -8.17 4.65 -1.59
N ALA A 80 -8.86 5.45 -2.41
CA ALA A 80 -8.54 5.62 -3.83
C ALA A 80 -7.05 5.89 -4.14
N PRO A 81 -6.35 6.88 -3.54
CA PRO A 81 -4.94 7.15 -3.84
C PRO A 81 -4.00 5.98 -3.56
N TYR A 82 -4.32 5.18 -2.54
CA TYR A 82 -3.58 3.96 -2.21
C TYR A 82 -3.87 2.85 -3.20
N LEU A 83 -5.16 2.56 -3.48
CA LEU A 83 -5.53 1.49 -4.40
C LEU A 83 -5.14 1.79 -5.85
N GLU A 84 -5.16 3.05 -6.27
CA GLU A 84 -4.64 3.49 -7.57
C GLU A 84 -3.14 3.23 -7.68
N ALA A 85 -2.36 3.56 -6.64
CA ALA A 85 -0.93 3.26 -6.62
C ALA A 85 -0.65 1.75 -6.67
N VAL A 86 -1.44 0.93 -5.98
CA VAL A 86 -1.33 -0.53 -6.04
C VAL A 86 -1.68 -1.05 -7.43
N ARG A 87 -2.81 -0.64 -8.01
CA ARG A 87 -3.25 -1.07 -9.36
C ARG A 87 -2.29 -0.64 -10.46
N ALA A 88 -1.68 0.55 -10.34
CA ALA A 88 -0.67 1.01 -11.29
C ALA A 88 0.58 0.11 -11.36
N LEU A 89 0.82 -0.70 -10.33
CA LEU A 89 1.90 -1.69 -10.29
C LEU A 89 1.46 -3.10 -10.67
N ASN A 90 0.16 -3.33 -10.87
CA ASN A 90 -0.44 -4.62 -11.19
C ASN A 90 -1.43 -4.46 -12.36
N PRO A 91 -0.97 -4.10 -13.57
CA PRO A 91 -1.85 -3.82 -14.71
C PRO A 91 -2.59 -5.06 -15.24
N GLU A 92 -2.11 -6.27 -14.92
CA GLU A 92 -2.69 -7.54 -15.38
C GLU A 92 -3.56 -8.24 -14.33
N GLY A 93 -3.73 -7.63 -13.15
CA GLY A 93 -4.37 -8.25 -11.99
C GLY A 93 -3.35 -8.85 -11.03
#